data_AF-A0A349YEE8-F1
#
_entry.id   AF-A0A349YEE8-F1
#
_cell.length_a   1.000
_cell.length_b   1.000
_cell.length_c   1.000
_cell.angle_alpha   90.00
_cell.angle_beta   90.00
_cell.angle_gamma   90.00
#
_symmetry.space_group_name_H-M   'P 1'
#
loop_
_entity.id
_entity.type
_entity.pdbx_description
1 polymer ?
#
loop_
_entity_poly.entity_id
_entity_poly.type
_entity_poly.pdbx_seq_one_letter_code
_entity_poly.pdbx_strand_id
1 'polypeptide(L)'
;MTHPAPAPTSSSKKKRLYIPLVWFGSSLPLLILAVRATMDKLTANPIEFISQFTGWWTLVFLMLTLSVTPIRQIFNMPFIFPFRRTLGLITFFYSLVHFLSWLVLDQYFHWTEILLDLTERPFIYFGFSAFAGLSILAITS
;
A
#
# COMPACT_ATOMS: atom_id res chain seq x y z
N MET A 1 -20.61 9.68 -48.60
CA MET A 1 -19.25 9.62 -48.00
C MET A 1 -19.41 9.26 -46.53
N THR A 2 -19.50 7.96 -46.22
CA THR A 2 -19.65 7.45 -44.86
C THR A 2 -18.26 7.17 -44.30
N HIS A 3 -17.80 8.01 -43.38
CA HIS A 3 -16.57 7.77 -42.65
C HIS A 3 -16.77 6.51 -41.78
N PRO A 4 -16.03 5.40 -41.97
CA PRO A 4 -16.18 4.24 -41.11
C PRO A 4 -15.74 4.61 -39.68
N ALA A 5 -16.56 4.23 -38.70
CA ALA A 5 -16.25 4.43 -37.29
C ALA A 5 -14.96 3.66 -36.91
N PRO A 6 -14.04 4.24 -36.12
CA PRO A 6 -12.79 3.59 -35.77
C PRO A 6 -13.04 2.32 -34.95
N ALA A 7 -12.38 1.22 -35.33
CA ALA A 7 -12.48 -0.06 -34.64
C ALA A 7 -12.02 0.06 -33.17
N PRO A 8 -12.67 -0.63 -32.22
CA PRO A 8 -12.31 -0.57 -30.82
C PRO A 8 -10.90 -1.12 -30.60
N THR A 9 -9.98 -0.26 -30.19
CA THR A 9 -8.56 -0.58 -29.97
C THR A 9 -8.41 -1.58 -28.81
N SER A 10 -7.66 -2.67 -29.03
CA SER A 10 -7.49 -3.79 -28.09
C SER A 10 -6.76 -3.47 -26.77
N SER A 11 -6.40 -2.20 -26.55
CA SER A 11 -5.63 -1.73 -25.38
C SER A 11 -6.45 -1.68 -24.08
N SER A 12 -7.79 -1.54 -24.18
CA SER A 12 -8.67 -1.42 -23.00
C SER A 12 -8.87 -2.75 -22.27
N LYS A 13 -8.94 -3.87 -23.01
CA LYS A 13 -9.08 -5.21 -22.44
C LYS A 13 -7.87 -5.62 -21.61
N LYS A 14 -6.66 -5.25 -22.07
CA LYS A 14 -5.40 -5.54 -21.37
C LYS A 14 -5.33 -4.84 -20.00
N LYS A 15 -5.66 -3.54 -19.91
CA LYS A 15 -5.71 -2.81 -18.63
C LYS A 15 -6.66 -3.44 -17.60
N ARG A 16 -7.81 -3.96 -18.06
CA ARG A 16 -8.83 -4.60 -17.20
C ARG A 16 -8.36 -5.93 -16.58
N LEU A 17 -7.37 -6.59 -17.18
CA LEU A 17 -6.85 -7.88 -16.70
C LEU A 17 -5.69 -7.72 -15.69
N TYR A 18 -4.87 -6.66 -15.81
CA TYR A 18 -3.72 -6.47 -14.91
C TYR A 18 -4.10 -5.91 -13.52
N ILE A 19 -5.21 -5.16 -13.42
CA ILE A 19 -5.70 -4.64 -12.14
C ILE A 19 -5.96 -5.77 -11.14
N PRO A 20 -6.76 -6.81 -11.43
CA PRO A 20 -6.98 -7.92 -10.49
C PRO A 20 -5.70 -8.69 -10.18
N LEU A 21 -4.73 -8.73 -11.10
CA LEU A 21 -3.42 -9.35 -10.85
C LEU A 21 -2.61 -8.58 -9.80
N VAL A 22 -2.64 -7.25 -9.84
CA VAL A 22 -1.98 -6.40 -8.83
C VAL A 22 -2.67 -6.52 -7.48
N TRP A 23 -4.01 -6.59 -7.46
CA TRP A 23 -4.76 -6.88 -6.23
C TRP A 23 -4.41 -8.27 -5.65
N PHE A 24 -4.36 -9.31 -6.47
CA PHE A 24 -3.96 -10.66 -6.04
C PHE A 24 -2.50 -10.74 -5.59
N GLY A 25 -1.58 -10.05 -6.29
CA GLY A 25 -0.18 -9.96 -5.86
C GLY A 25 -0.04 -9.24 -4.52
N SER A 26 -0.84 -8.19 -4.31
CA SER A 26 -0.85 -7.44 -3.07
C SER A 26 -1.56 -8.13 -1.91
N SER A 27 -2.38 -9.16 -2.12
CA SER A 27 -2.97 -9.93 -1.02
C SER A 27 -2.04 -11.01 -0.48
N LEU A 28 -0.99 -11.37 -1.22
CA LEU A 28 -0.04 -12.42 -0.86
C LEU A 28 0.66 -12.18 0.49
N PRO A 29 1.18 -10.96 0.81
CA PRO A 29 1.80 -10.70 2.12
C PRO A 29 0.83 -10.84 3.29
N LEU A 30 -0.40 -10.36 3.14
CA LEU A 30 -1.47 -10.52 4.13
C LEU A 30 -1.83 -11.99 4.35
N LEU A 31 -1.91 -12.78 3.28
CA LEU A 31 -2.12 -14.22 3.36
C LEU A 31 -0.97 -14.92 4.09
N ILE A 32 0.28 -14.55 3.81
CA ILE A 32 1.45 -15.07 4.51
C ILE A 32 1.40 -14.71 6.00
N LEU A 33 0.99 -13.49 6.33
CA LEU A 33 0.85 -13.06 7.73
C LEU A 33 -0.27 -13.83 8.44
N ALA A 34 -1.43 -14.02 7.80
CA ALA A 34 -2.55 -14.78 8.33
C ALA A 34 -2.21 -16.27 8.54
N VAL A 35 -1.48 -16.89 7.61
CA VAL A 35 -1.00 -18.27 7.75
C VAL A 35 0.02 -18.38 8.89
N ARG A 36 0.93 -17.41 9.05
CA ARG A 36 1.90 -17.41 10.16
C ARG A 36 1.25 -17.16 11.52
N ALA A 37 0.23 -16.30 11.56
CA ALA A 37 -0.59 -16.03 12.75
C ALA A 37 -1.36 -17.26 13.23
N THR A 38 -1.88 -18.07 12.30
CA THR A 38 -2.62 -19.30 12.62
C THR A 38 -1.74 -20.50 12.94
N MET A 39 -0.44 -20.45 12.61
CA MET A 39 0.53 -21.51 12.89
C MET A 39 1.32 -21.32 14.18
N ASP A 40 0.98 -20.33 15.03
CA ASP A 40 1.74 -19.94 16.24
C ASP A 40 3.25 -19.74 15.98
N LYS A 41 3.61 -19.39 14.74
CA LYS A 41 4.99 -19.10 14.31
C LYS A 41 5.31 -17.62 14.36
N LEU A 42 4.57 -16.86 15.17
CA LEU A 42 5.00 -15.51 15.49
C LEU A 42 6.16 -15.65 16.47
N THR A 43 7.26 -14.97 16.17
CA THR A 43 8.46 -14.87 17.01
C THR A 43 8.11 -14.49 18.46
N ALA A 44 9.10 -14.54 19.36
CA ALA A 44 8.92 -14.28 20.80
C ALA A 44 8.10 -13.02 21.16
N ASN A 45 8.08 -12.00 20.29
CA ASN A 45 7.14 -10.88 20.35
C ASN A 45 6.25 -10.82 19.09
N PRO A 46 5.01 -11.31 19.15
CA PRO A 46 4.07 -11.33 18.02
C PRO A 46 3.70 -9.94 17.50
N ILE A 47 3.54 -8.96 18.39
CA ILE A 47 3.10 -7.60 18.05
C ILE A 47 4.17 -6.88 17.24
N GLU A 48 5.42 -6.97 17.72
CA GLU A 48 6.57 -6.39 17.03
C GLU A 48 6.75 -6.98 15.63
N PHE A 49 6.59 -8.30 15.48
CA PHE A 49 6.67 -8.96 14.17
C PHE A 49 5.59 -8.46 13.19
N ILE A 50 4.34 -8.34 13.65
CA ILE A 50 3.23 -7.83 12.83
C ILE A 50 3.53 -6.39 12.39
N SER A 51 3.96 -5.53 13.33
CA SER A 51 4.28 -4.14 13.05
C SER A 51 5.42 -4.00 12.04
N GLN A 52 6.53 -4.72 12.24
CA GLN A 52 7.66 -4.71 11.30
C GLN A 52 7.29 -5.26 9.92
N PHE A 53 6.56 -6.36 9.87
CA PHE A 53 6.17 -6.97 8.60
C PHE A 53 5.22 -6.05 7.80
N THR A 54 4.16 -5.57 8.44
CA THR A 54 3.18 -4.67 7.78
C THR A 54 3.83 -3.34 7.38
N GLY A 55 4.74 -2.81 8.20
CA GLY A 55 5.53 -1.62 7.89
C GLY A 55 6.44 -1.81 6.68
N TRP A 56 7.18 -2.92 6.62
CA TRP A 56 8.06 -3.24 5.49
C TRP A 56 7.29 -3.29 4.17
N TRP A 57 6.16 -4.00 4.13
CA TRP A 57 5.34 -4.09 2.92
C TRP A 57 4.71 -2.75 2.54
N THR A 58 4.30 -1.94 3.52
CA THR A 58 3.85 -0.57 3.28
C THR A 58 4.92 0.25 2.57
N LEU A 59 6.16 0.21 3.05
CA LEU A 59 7.29 0.92 2.42
C LEU A 59 7.59 0.40 1.02
N VAL A 60 7.56 -0.91 0.81
CA VAL A 60 7.75 -1.52 -0.52
C VAL A 60 6.69 -1.01 -1.50
N PHE A 61 5.40 -1.03 -1.13
CA PHE A 61 4.33 -0.53 -2.01
C PHE A 61 4.41 0.98 -2.21
N LEU A 62 4.82 1.74 -1.20
CA LEU A 62 5.04 3.18 -1.32
C LEU A 62 6.17 3.48 -2.32
N MET A 63 7.30 2.78 -2.20
CA MET A 63 8.42 2.93 -3.13
C MET A 63 8.00 2.54 -4.56
N LEU A 64 7.28 1.42 -4.73
CA LEU A 64 6.74 1.02 -6.03
C LEU A 64 5.82 2.10 -6.62
N THR A 65 4.94 2.69 -5.81
CA THR A 65 4.03 3.76 -6.23
C THR A 65 4.80 5.01 -6.68
N LEU A 66 5.81 5.41 -5.91
CA LEU A 66 6.65 6.57 -6.21
C LEU A 66 7.53 6.33 -7.44
N SER A 67 8.01 5.10 -7.66
CA SER A 67 8.82 4.73 -8.82
C SER A 67 8.06 4.77 -10.14
N VAL A 68 6.73 4.75 -10.15
CA VAL A 68 5.95 4.82 -11.41
C VAL A 68 6.28 6.08 -12.22
N THR A 69 6.43 7.23 -11.56
CA THR A 69 6.73 8.51 -12.23
C THR A 69 8.13 8.53 -12.88
N PRO A 70 9.23 8.23 -12.17
CA PRO A 70 10.57 8.21 -12.78
C PRO A 70 10.70 7.09 -13.82
N ILE A 71 10.10 5.92 -13.62
CA ILE A 71 10.12 4.84 -14.63
C ILE A 71 9.44 5.30 -15.91
N ARG A 72 8.28 5.97 -15.81
CA ARG A 72 7.59 6.53 -16.98
C ARG A 72 8.49 7.54 -17.71
N GLN A 73 9.21 8.40 -16.99
CA GLN A 73 10.04 9.44 -17.58
C GLN A 73 11.32 8.90 -18.23
N ILE A 74 12.01 7.95 -17.57
CA ILE A 74 13.29 7.40 -18.03
C ILE A 74 13.07 6.40 -19.17
N PHE A 75 12.10 5.49 -19.03
CA PHE A 75 11.87 4.41 -20.00
C PHE A 75 10.80 4.75 -21.05
N ASN A 76 10.22 5.95 -20.99
CA ASN A 76 9.15 6.41 -21.88
C ASN A 76 7.98 5.40 -22.00
N MET A 77 7.56 4.83 -20.87
CA MET A 77 6.51 3.80 -20.78
C MET A 77 5.18 4.39 -20.27
N PRO A 78 4.34 5.05 -21.11
CA PRO A 78 3.11 5.71 -20.67
C PRO A 78 2.04 4.73 -20.16
N PHE A 79 2.13 3.45 -20.53
CA PHE A 79 1.17 2.43 -20.10
C PHE A 79 1.25 2.10 -18.60
N ILE A 80 2.35 2.47 -17.91
CA ILE A 80 2.53 2.23 -16.47
C ILE A 80 1.78 3.27 -15.63
N PHE A 81 1.53 4.46 -16.17
CA PHE A 81 0.92 5.58 -15.44
C PHE A 81 -0.42 5.25 -14.76
N PRO A 82 -1.36 4.51 -15.37
CA PRO A 82 -2.62 4.13 -14.72
C PRO A 82 -2.45 3.23 -13.48
N PHE A 83 -1.34 2.49 -13.39
CA PHE A 83 -1.07 1.61 -12.25
C PHE A 83 -0.73 2.39 -10.98
N ARG A 84 -0.27 3.65 -11.12
CA ARG A 84 0.03 4.54 -9.98
C ARG A 84 -1.14 4.66 -9.01
N ARG A 85 -2.37 4.80 -9.53
CA ARG A 85 -3.57 4.93 -8.69
C ARG A 85 -3.87 3.65 -7.91
N THR A 86 -3.78 2.50 -8.59
CA THR A 86 -4.05 1.19 -7.97
C THR A 86 -3.00 0.86 -6.91
N LEU A 87 -1.72 1.11 -7.20
CA LEU A 87 -0.63 0.93 -6.24
C LEU A 87 -0.76 1.89 -5.03
N GLY A 88 -1.22 3.12 -5.26
CA GLY A 88 -1.53 4.07 -4.19
C GLY A 88 -2.61 3.56 -3.23
N LEU A 89 -3.70 2.99 -3.76
CA LEU A 89 -4.76 2.39 -2.95
C LEU A 89 -4.27 1.17 -2.15
N ILE A 90 -3.45 0.32 -2.76
CA ILE A 90 -2.83 -0.82 -2.06
C ILE A 90 -1.91 -0.34 -0.95
N THR A 91 -1.08 0.67 -1.22
CA THR A 91 -0.19 1.28 -0.23
C THR A 91 -1.00 1.85 0.93
N PHE A 92 -2.13 2.51 0.65
CA PHE A 92 -3.06 3.03 1.67
C PHE A 92 -3.65 1.90 2.52
N PHE A 93 -4.09 0.81 1.91
CA PHE A 93 -4.62 -0.34 2.65
C PHE A 93 -3.57 -0.92 3.62
N TYR A 94 -2.35 -1.13 3.15
CA TYR A 94 -1.25 -1.65 3.99
C TYR A 94 -0.84 -0.67 5.08
N SER A 95 -0.79 0.64 4.79
CA SER A 95 -0.50 1.65 5.79
C SER A 95 -1.59 1.75 6.85
N LEU A 96 -2.86 1.56 6.49
CA LEU A 96 -3.97 1.48 7.44
C LEU A 96 -3.84 0.28 8.37
N VAL A 97 -3.51 -0.90 7.82
CA VAL A 97 -3.26 -2.12 8.63
C VAL A 97 -2.08 -1.92 9.57
N HIS A 98 -0.97 -1.34 9.09
CA HIS A 98 0.20 -1.02 9.90
C HIS A 98 -0.16 -0.02 11.03
N PHE A 99 -0.85 1.06 10.69
CA PHE A 99 -1.31 2.06 11.65
C PHE A 99 -2.23 1.47 12.72
N LEU A 100 -3.20 0.64 12.31
CA LEU A 100 -4.08 -0.07 13.25
C LEU A 100 -3.31 -1.06 14.12
N SER A 101 -2.28 -1.73 13.61
CA SER A 101 -1.46 -2.62 14.42
C SER A 101 -0.75 -1.87 15.55
N TRP A 102 -0.20 -0.69 15.27
CA TRP A 102 0.40 0.17 16.30
C TRP A 102 -0.66 0.72 17.26
N LEU A 103 -1.76 1.29 16.74
CA LEU A 103 -2.79 1.92 17.59
C LEU A 103 -3.51 0.93 18.51
N VAL A 104 -3.88 -0.24 17.98
CA VAL A 104 -4.71 -1.24 18.67
C VAL A 104 -3.88 -2.25 19.43
N LEU A 105 -2.82 -2.80 18.82
CA LEU A 105 -2.08 -3.92 19.41
C LEU A 105 -0.90 -3.47 20.28
N ASP A 106 -0.26 -2.36 19.94
CA ASP A 106 0.92 -1.85 20.67
C ASP A 106 0.51 -0.84 21.74
N GLN A 107 -0.30 0.15 21.36
CA GLN A 107 -0.66 1.27 22.22
C GLN A 107 -1.98 1.07 23.00
N TYR A 108 -2.83 0.10 22.62
CA TYR A 108 -4.12 -0.17 23.27
C TYR A 108 -5.01 1.07 23.49
N PHE A 109 -4.93 2.07 22.60
CA PHE A 109 -5.61 3.37 22.74
C PHE A 109 -5.25 4.19 24.01
N HIS A 110 -4.10 3.91 24.64
CA HIS A 110 -3.60 4.71 25.76
C HIS A 110 -3.00 6.02 25.26
N TRP A 111 -3.79 7.10 25.29
CA TRP A 111 -3.39 8.41 24.77
C TRP A 111 -2.08 8.96 25.35
N THR A 112 -1.78 8.68 26.62
CA THR A 112 -0.52 9.09 27.26
C THR A 112 0.69 8.39 26.65
N GLU A 113 0.60 7.07 26.47
CA GLU A 113 1.66 6.26 25.85
C GLU A 113 1.85 6.66 24.38
N ILE A 114 0.76 6.91 23.67
CA ILE A 114 0.77 7.40 22.28
C ILE A 114 1.55 8.71 22.18
N LEU A 115 1.26 9.69 23.04
CA LEU A 115 1.95 10.97 23.02
C LEU A 115 3.44 10.82 23.34
N LEU A 116 3.77 9.98 24.33
CA LEU A 116 5.15 9.69 24.70
C LEU A 116 5.91 9.04 23.51
N ASP A 117 5.31 8.04 22.88
CA ASP A 117 5.88 7.31 21.74
C ASP A 117 6.09 8.25 20.54
N LEU A 118 5.14 9.16 20.27
CA LEU A 118 5.30 10.21 19.25
C LEU A 118 6.49 11.13 19.53
N THR A 119 6.79 11.43 20.80
CA THR A 119 7.93 12.27 21.17
C THR A 119 9.27 11.53 21.13
N GLU A 120 9.28 10.27 21.56
CA GLU A 120 10.49 9.43 21.62
C GLU A 120 10.88 8.87 20.24
N ARG A 121 9.91 8.68 19.34
CA ARG A 121 10.11 8.08 18.02
C ARG A 121 9.70 9.03 16.90
N PRO A 122 10.58 9.98 16.51
CA PRO A 122 10.26 10.99 15.50
C PRO A 122 9.94 10.40 14.12
N PHE A 123 10.34 9.15 13.83
CA PHE A 123 9.99 8.50 12.57
C PHE A 123 8.48 8.26 12.39
N ILE A 124 7.70 8.24 13.48
CA ILE A 124 6.24 8.09 13.45
C ILE A 124 5.59 9.25 12.68
N TYR A 125 6.13 10.48 12.78
CA TYR A 125 5.60 11.65 12.06
C TYR A 125 5.68 11.49 10.54
N PHE A 126 6.75 10.86 10.02
CA PHE A 126 6.87 10.59 8.58
C PHE A 126 5.84 9.55 8.14
N GLY A 127 5.62 8.51 8.94
CA GLY A 127 4.57 7.51 8.71
C GLY A 127 3.19 8.14 8.66
N PHE A 128 2.87 9.01 9.63
CA PHE A 128 1.59 9.73 9.68
C PHE A 128 1.40 10.67 8.48
N SER A 129 2.46 11.37 8.07
CA SER A 129 2.43 12.28 6.93
C SER A 129 2.20 11.52 5.62
N ALA A 130 2.86 10.37 5.45
CA ALA A 130 2.65 9.48 4.31
C ALA A 130 1.22 8.93 4.31
N PHE A 131 0.71 8.49 5.47
CA PHE A 131 -0.66 8.02 5.63
C PHE A 131 -1.69 9.10 5.28
N ALA A 132 -1.49 10.33 5.74
CA ALA A 132 -2.36 11.47 5.43
C ALA A 132 -2.37 11.78 3.92
N GLY A 133 -1.20 11.79 3.27
CA GLY A 133 -1.10 11.98 1.82
C GLY A 133 -1.79 10.86 1.02
N LEU A 134 -1.60 9.61 1.44
CA LEU A 134 -2.28 8.44 0.85
C LEU A 134 -3.81 8.50 1.07
N SER A 135 -4.27 9.02 2.21
CA SER A 135 -5.69 9.21 2.50
C SER A 135 -6.35 10.18 1.52
N ILE A 136 -5.70 11.31 1.24
CA ILE A 136 -6.18 12.29 0.24
C ILE A 136 -6.25 11.63 -1.14
N LEU A 137 -5.22 10.86 -1.51
CA LEU A 137 -5.20 10.12 -2.77
C LEU A 137 -6.34 9.10 -2.86
N ALA A 138 -6.66 8.41 -1.76
CA ALA A 138 -7.74 7.43 -1.69
C ALA A 138 -9.12 8.10 -1.79
N ILE A 139 -9.33 9.24 -1.13
CA ILE A 139 -10.59 10.00 -1.19
C ILE A 139 -10.83 10.57 -2.61
N THR A 140 -9.76 10.96 -3.30
CA THR A 140 -9.82 11.51 -4.67
C THR A 140 -9.74 10.42 -5.76
N SER A 141 -9.76 9.14 -5.37
CA SER A 141 -9.62 8.00 -6.26
C SER A 141 -10.97 7.38 -6.69
#